data_AF-T1B5M4-F1
#
_entry.id   AF-T1B5M4-F1
#
_cell.length_a   1.000
_cell.length_b   1.000
_cell.length_c   1.000
_cell.angle_alpha   90.00
_cell.angle_beta   90.00
_cell.angle_gamma   90.00
#
_symmetry.space_group_name_H-M   'P 1'
#
loop_
_entity.id
_entity.type
_entity.pdbx_description
1 polymer ?
#
loop_
_entity_poly.entity_id
_entity_poly.type
_entity_poly.pdbx_seq_one_letter_code
_entity_poly.pdbx_strand_id
1 'polypeptide(L)'
;MELRGVRSQGMLCSARELALDSDASGLLELPDDAPVGQALAEYLGLPDASIELKLTPNRADCFGMVGLAHDVAALFGGATRLPDCAPVPAQSARSRAIQLQAGDACPRYCGRVIEDLDAHAPTPLWMAERLRRAGLRPISAIVDVGNYVMLELGQPLHAFDDARL
;
A
#
# COMPACT_ATOMS: atom_id res chain seq x y z
N MET A 1 -29.95 11.60 -21.62
CA MET A 1 -30.90 12.20 -20.66
C MET A 1 -30.77 13.71 -20.76
N GLU A 2 -31.84 14.49 -20.59
CA GLU A 2 -31.73 15.95 -20.45
C GLU A 2 -31.68 16.32 -18.97
N LEU A 3 -30.66 17.08 -18.58
CA LEU A 3 -30.46 17.55 -17.22
C LEU A 3 -30.48 19.08 -17.26
N ARG A 4 -31.49 19.68 -16.62
CA ARG A 4 -31.70 21.14 -16.61
C ARG A 4 -31.68 21.77 -18.02
N GLY A 5 -32.29 21.09 -19.00
CA GLY A 5 -32.37 21.54 -20.39
C GLY A 5 -31.10 21.33 -21.23
N VAL A 6 -30.08 20.66 -20.69
CA VAL A 6 -28.85 20.33 -21.41
C VAL A 6 -28.75 18.83 -21.62
N ARG A 7 -28.36 18.41 -22.83
CA ARG A 7 -28.19 17.00 -23.17
C ARG A 7 -26.97 16.42 -22.44
N SER A 8 -27.18 15.35 -21.68
CA SER A 8 -26.13 14.52 -21.07
C SER A 8 -26.08 13.12 -21.70
N GLN A 9 -24.87 12.69 -22.04
CA GLN A 9 -24.56 11.41 -22.72
C GLN A 9 -23.76 10.44 -21.83
N GLY A 10 -23.68 10.71 -20.52
CA GLY A 10 -22.97 9.86 -19.59
C GLY A 10 -23.04 10.41 -18.17
N MET A 11 -22.28 9.76 -17.28
CA MET A 11 -22.16 10.15 -15.88
C MET A 11 -20.71 9.93 -15.46
N LEU A 12 -20.15 10.89 -14.74
CA LEU A 12 -18.90 10.71 -14.00
C LEU A 12 -19.28 10.08 -12.66
N CYS A 13 -18.56 9.04 -12.23
CA CYS A 13 -18.93 8.27 -11.05
C CYS A 13 -18.02 8.60 -9.86
N SER A 14 -18.60 8.59 -8.67
CA SER A 14 -17.91 8.50 -7.39
C SER A 14 -17.42 7.06 -7.11
N ALA A 15 -16.49 6.91 -6.16
CA ALA A 15 -16.05 5.59 -5.71
C ALA A 15 -17.20 4.76 -5.13
N ARG A 16 -18.14 5.42 -4.42
CA ARG A 16 -19.34 4.78 -3.87
C ARG A 16 -20.30 4.28 -4.93
N GLU A 17 -20.55 5.04 -5.99
CA GLU A 17 -21.43 4.60 -7.10
C GLU A 17 -20.86 3.38 -7.83
N LEU A 18 -19.53 3.23 -7.82
CA LEU A 18 -18.82 2.08 -8.38
C LEU A 18 -18.63 0.94 -7.38
N ALA A 19 -19.10 1.08 -6.14
CA ALA A 19 -18.90 0.14 -5.04
C ALA A 19 -17.42 -0.21 -4.76
N LEU A 20 -16.52 0.76 -4.98
CA LEU A 20 -15.07 0.61 -4.73
C LEU A 20 -14.66 1.07 -3.34
N ASP A 21 -15.27 2.14 -2.85
CA ASP A 21 -15.04 2.72 -1.52
C ASP A 21 -16.36 3.29 -0.98
N SER A 22 -16.44 3.49 0.33
CA SER A 22 -17.54 4.21 0.97
C SER A 22 -17.55 5.71 0.67
N ASP A 23 -16.45 6.26 0.16
CA ASP A 23 -16.32 7.68 -0.16
C ASP A 23 -17.34 8.16 -1.20
N ALA A 24 -18.11 9.16 -0.78
CA ALA A 24 -19.15 9.84 -1.54
C ALA A 24 -18.92 11.35 -1.61
N SER A 25 -17.72 11.82 -1.26
CA SER A 25 -17.39 13.24 -1.20
C SER A 25 -17.29 13.89 -2.59
N GLY A 26 -17.05 13.10 -3.64
CA GLY A 26 -16.91 13.60 -5.00
C GLY A 26 -16.72 12.49 -6.05
N LEU A 27 -16.22 12.90 -7.21
CA LEU A 27 -15.87 11.98 -8.29
C LEU A 27 -14.68 11.11 -7.89
N LEU A 28 -14.59 9.90 -8.45
CA LEU A 28 -13.37 9.11 -8.35
C LEU A 28 -12.28 9.77 -9.19
N GLU A 29 -11.34 10.43 -8.52
CA GLU A 29 -10.17 11.01 -9.17
C GLU A 29 -9.19 9.88 -9.55
N LEU A 30 -8.76 9.89 -10.81
CA LEU A 30 -7.75 8.99 -11.33
C LEU A 30 -6.43 9.76 -11.50
N PRO A 31 -5.27 9.08 -11.45
CA PRO A 31 -3.99 9.67 -11.81
C PRO A 31 -4.03 10.38 -13.18
N ASP A 32 -3.28 11.47 -13.31
CA ASP A 32 -3.22 12.27 -14.54
C ASP A 32 -2.74 11.47 -15.77
N ASP A 33 -2.00 10.38 -15.53
CA ASP A 33 -1.50 9.45 -16.55
C ASP A 33 -2.45 8.27 -16.83
N ALA A 34 -3.67 8.28 -16.28
CA ALA A 34 -4.67 7.25 -16.56
C ALA A 34 -5.05 7.25 -18.06
N PRO A 35 -4.97 6.08 -18.74
CA PRO A 35 -5.18 6.00 -20.18
C PRO A 35 -6.66 6.15 -20.54
N VAL A 36 -6.99 7.27 -21.19
CA VAL A 36 -8.35 7.56 -21.65
C VAL A 36 -8.82 6.51 -22.65
N GLY A 37 -10.01 5.95 -22.41
CA GLY A 37 -10.62 4.93 -23.24
C GLY A 37 -10.39 3.50 -22.78
N GLN A 38 -9.48 3.25 -21.82
CA GLN A 38 -9.36 1.95 -21.18
C GLN A 38 -10.57 1.68 -20.27
N ALA A 39 -11.01 0.42 -20.21
CA ALA A 39 -12.04 0.02 -19.24
C ALA A 39 -11.52 0.19 -17.81
N LEU A 40 -12.31 0.86 -16.96
CA LEU A 40 -11.91 1.12 -15.57
C LEU A 40 -11.61 -0.16 -14.78
N ALA A 41 -12.39 -1.22 -15.01
CA ALA A 41 -12.15 -2.51 -14.38
C ALA A 41 -10.75 -3.07 -14.72
N GLU A 42 -10.33 -2.98 -15.98
CA GLU A 42 -9.00 -3.42 -16.40
C GLU A 42 -7.90 -2.55 -15.77
N TYR A 43 -8.08 -1.23 -15.78
CA TYR A 43 -7.15 -0.28 -15.17
C TYR A 43 -6.95 -0.52 -13.67
N LEU A 44 -8.02 -0.86 -12.95
CA LEU A 44 -8.00 -1.17 -11.51
C LEU A 44 -7.65 -2.63 -11.19
N GLY A 45 -7.43 -3.47 -12.20
CA GLY A 45 -7.15 -4.91 -12.02
C GLY A 45 -8.32 -5.68 -11.42
N LEU A 46 -9.53 -5.46 -11.95
CA LEU A 46 -10.78 -6.13 -11.56
C LEU A 46 -11.25 -7.10 -12.66
N PRO A 47 -11.95 -8.20 -12.31
CA PRO A 47 -12.38 -8.58 -10.96
C PRO A 47 -11.21 -9.12 -10.10
N ASP A 48 -11.29 -8.83 -8.80
CA ASP A 48 -10.36 -9.31 -7.78
C ASP A 48 -11.14 -9.70 -6.52
N ALA A 49 -10.50 -10.39 -5.57
CA ALA A 49 -11.13 -10.86 -4.35
C ALA A 49 -10.29 -10.55 -3.10
N SER A 50 -10.95 -10.03 -2.06
CA SER A 50 -10.39 -9.95 -0.71
C SER A 50 -10.73 -11.23 0.06
N ILE A 51 -9.72 -11.91 0.57
CA ILE A 51 -9.86 -13.16 1.33
C ILE A 51 -9.38 -12.91 2.76
N GLU A 52 -10.29 -13.05 3.73
CA GLU A 52 -9.96 -12.94 5.15
C GLU A 52 -9.58 -14.31 5.72
N LEU A 53 -8.41 -14.40 6.34
CA LEU A 53 -7.87 -15.64 6.90
C LEU A 53 -7.77 -15.55 8.41
N LYS A 54 -8.26 -16.58 9.11
CA LYS A 54 -8.04 -16.74 10.55
C LYS A 54 -6.75 -17.52 10.78
N LEU A 55 -5.64 -16.80 10.99
CA LEU A 55 -4.34 -17.39 11.28
C LEU A 55 -4.26 -17.83 12.75
N THR A 56 -3.61 -18.97 12.98
CA THR A 56 -3.25 -19.44 14.32
C THR A 56 -1.87 -18.89 14.72
N PRO A 57 -1.56 -18.75 16.03
CA PRO A 57 -0.33 -18.11 16.49
C PRO A 57 0.98 -18.76 16.00
N ASN A 58 0.94 -20.03 15.60
CA ASN A 58 2.10 -20.75 15.07
C ASN A 58 2.44 -20.42 13.60
N ARG A 59 1.62 -19.61 12.91
CA ARG A 59 1.81 -19.22 11.50
C ARG A 59 2.20 -17.74 11.36
N ALA A 60 3.16 -17.30 12.17
CA ALA A 60 3.64 -15.92 12.14
C ALA A 60 4.23 -15.52 10.77
N ASP A 61 4.71 -16.50 10.02
CA ASP A 61 5.19 -16.36 8.64
C ASP A 61 4.10 -15.83 7.69
N CYS A 62 2.83 -16.14 7.93
CA CYS A 62 1.72 -15.78 7.04
C CYS A 62 1.09 -14.41 7.30
N PHE A 63 1.66 -13.57 8.19
CA PHE A 63 1.15 -12.20 8.41
C PHE A 63 1.53 -11.20 7.30
N GLY A 64 2.20 -11.65 6.24
CA GLY A 64 2.45 -10.86 5.03
C GLY A 64 2.25 -11.68 3.75
N MET A 65 2.15 -11.00 2.62
CA MET A 65 1.86 -11.59 1.32
C MET A 65 2.96 -12.56 0.85
N VAL A 66 4.23 -12.27 1.14
CA VAL A 66 5.34 -13.19 0.79
C VAL A 66 5.18 -14.54 1.48
N GLY A 67 4.87 -14.56 2.77
CA GLY A 67 4.68 -15.81 3.51
C GLY A 67 3.46 -16.60 3.03
N LEU A 68 2.34 -15.91 2.79
CA LEU A 68 1.16 -16.53 2.21
C LEU A 68 1.43 -17.10 0.81
N ALA A 69 2.15 -16.37 -0.04
CA ALA A 69 2.54 -16.84 -1.37
C ALA A 69 3.41 -18.10 -1.31
N HIS A 70 4.33 -18.18 -0.34
CA HIS A 70 5.13 -19.38 -0.11
C HIS A 70 4.27 -20.58 0.32
N ASP A 71 3.31 -20.38 1.23
CA ASP A 71 2.41 -21.45 1.68
C ASP A 71 1.54 -21.98 0.52
N VAL A 72 0.97 -21.07 -0.29
CA VAL A 72 0.21 -21.42 -1.50
C VAL A 72 1.10 -22.14 -2.52
N ALA A 73 2.32 -21.66 -2.77
CA ALA A 73 3.25 -22.32 -3.69
C ALA A 73 3.59 -23.74 -3.23
N ALA A 74 3.81 -23.95 -1.93
CA ALA A 74 4.07 -25.28 -1.36
C ALA A 74 2.87 -26.23 -1.51
N LEU A 75 1.64 -25.73 -1.32
CA LEU A 75 0.40 -26.52 -1.43
C LEU A 75 0.10 -26.95 -2.86
N PHE A 76 0.29 -26.07 -3.83
CA PHE A 76 -0.10 -26.30 -5.22
C PHE A 76 1.06 -26.67 -6.16
N GLY A 77 2.28 -26.80 -5.63
CA GLY A 77 3.47 -27.16 -6.42
C GLY A 77 3.95 -26.05 -7.36
N GLY A 78 3.74 -24.78 -6.98
CA GLY A 78 4.13 -23.61 -7.75
C GLY A 78 5.46 -23.00 -7.32
N ALA A 79 5.82 -21.87 -7.94
CA ALA A 79 6.95 -21.05 -7.55
C ALA A 79 6.46 -19.65 -7.14
N THR A 80 7.11 -19.05 -6.13
CA THR A 80 6.81 -17.67 -5.74
C THR A 80 7.56 -16.68 -6.65
N ARG A 81 6.87 -15.59 -6.98
CA ARG A 81 7.51 -14.40 -7.55
C ARG A 81 7.59 -13.34 -6.47
N LEU A 82 8.79 -13.14 -5.95
CA LEU A 82 9.04 -12.18 -4.86
C LEU A 82 9.22 -10.76 -5.42
N PRO A 83 8.90 -9.72 -4.63
CA PRO A 83 9.19 -8.34 -5.01
C PRO A 83 10.70 -8.14 -5.15
N ASP A 84 11.09 -7.26 -6.09
CA ASP A 84 12.47 -6.82 -6.19
C ASP A 84 12.77 -5.83 -5.06
N CYS A 85 13.77 -6.15 -4.24
CA CYS A 85 14.20 -5.34 -3.10
C CYS A 85 15.69 -4.99 -3.22
N ALA A 86 16.11 -4.57 -4.42
CA ALA A 86 17.46 -4.07 -4.66
C ALA A 86 17.83 -2.96 -3.65
N PRO A 87 19.04 -2.99 -3.05
CA PRO A 87 19.48 -1.95 -2.13
C PRO A 87 19.50 -0.56 -2.79
N VAL A 88 18.84 0.40 -2.17
CA VAL A 88 18.89 1.80 -2.63
C VAL A 88 20.16 2.46 -2.09
N PRO A 89 21.09 2.94 -2.95
CA PRO A 89 22.33 3.56 -2.51
C PRO A 89 22.08 4.83 -1.68
N ALA A 90 22.96 5.11 -0.73
CA ALA A 90 22.91 6.34 0.03
C ALA A 90 23.28 7.53 -0.89
N GLN A 91 22.45 8.56 -0.87
CA GLN A 91 22.69 9.82 -1.60
C GLN A 91 23.16 10.95 -0.67
N SER A 92 23.10 10.72 0.64
CA SER A 92 23.51 11.64 1.70
C SER A 92 24.34 10.89 2.74
N ALA A 93 25.22 11.63 3.41
CA ALA A 93 26.00 11.14 4.55
C ALA A 93 25.29 11.35 5.90
N ARG A 94 24.12 12.03 5.91
CA ARG A 94 23.36 12.28 7.14
C ARG A 94 22.96 10.96 7.78
N SER A 95 23.17 10.88 9.09
CA SER A 95 22.88 9.70 9.89
C SER A 95 22.54 10.12 11.32
N ARG A 96 21.93 9.18 12.05
CA ARG A 96 21.66 9.32 13.48
C ARG A 96 22.40 8.22 14.23
N ALA A 97 23.06 8.59 15.32
CA ALA A 97 23.68 7.62 16.21
C ALA A 97 22.55 6.87 16.94
N ILE A 98 22.51 5.54 16.76
CA ILE A 98 21.54 4.68 17.42
C ILE A 98 22.32 3.76 18.36
N GLN A 99 21.96 3.80 19.65
CA GLN A 99 22.53 2.92 20.67
C GLN A 99 21.45 1.99 21.20
N LEU A 100 21.69 0.69 21.12
CA LEU A 100 20.76 -0.32 21.63
C LEU A 100 21.10 -0.69 23.08
N GLN A 101 20.27 -0.22 24.01
CA GLN A 101 20.35 -0.53 25.44
C GLN A 101 19.22 -1.48 25.88
N ALA A 102 18.77 -2.37 24.98
CA ALA A 102 17.61 -3.24 25.19
C ALA A 102 17.97 -4.73 25.36
N GLY A 103 19.25 -5.11 25.26
CA GLY A 103 19.69 -6.51 25.31
C GLY A 103 18.90 -7.39 24.33
N ASP A 104 18.41 -8.53 24.81
CA ASP A 104 17.67 -9.51 24.00
C ASP A 104 16.28 -9.04 23.56
N ALA A 105 15.73 -7.98 24.15
CA ALA A 105 14.41 -7.46 23.78
C ALA A 105 14.40 -6.79 22.40
N CYS A 106 15.55 -6.31 21.93
CA CYS A 106 15.71 -5.74 20.59
C CYS A 106 17.11 -6.08 20.04
N PRO A 107 17.27 -7.28 19.44
CA PRO A 107 18.57 -7.73 18.94
C PRO A 107 19.02 -6.96 17.68
N ARG A 108 18.11 -6.23 17.03
CA ARG A 108 18.40 -5.46 15.82
C ARG A 108 17.48 -4.26 15.70
N TYR A 109 18.07 -3.12 15.36
CA TYR A 109 17.36 -1.92 14.94
C TYR A 109 18.07 -1.32 13.74
N CYS A 110 17.30 -1.02 12.69
CA CYS A 110 17.80 -0.38 11.48
C CYS A 110 17.15 1.00 11.36
N GLY A 111 17.97 2.05 11.29
CA GLY A 111 17.51 3.40 11.01
C GLY A 111 18.08 3.91 9.69
N ARG A 112 17.28 4.70 8.96
CA ARG A 112 17.73 5.40 7.75
C ARG A 112 17.15 6.80 7.75
N VAL A 113 17.99 7.80 7.60
CA VAL A 113 17.55 9.18 7.39
C VAL A 113 17.20 9.34 5.91
N ILE A 114 16.03 9.88 5.64
CA ILE A 114 15.57 10.26 4.29
C ILE A 114 15.23 11.74 4.37
N GLU A 115 15.84 12.53 3.49
CA GLU A 115 15.75 13.98 3.48
C GLU A 115 14.83 14.45 2.36
N ASP A 116 14.38 15.71 2.45
CA ASP A 116 13.62 16.41 1.41
C ASP A 116 12.33 15.70 0.95
N LEU A 117 11.65 15.05 1.90
CA LEU A 117 10.35 14.42 1.67
C LEU A 117 9.22 15.46 1.64
N ASP A 118 8.34 15.35 0.64
CA ASP A 118 7.07 16.05 0.62
C ASP A 118 6.05 15.28 1.48
N ALA A 119 5.70 15.84 2.64
CA ALA A 119 4.72 15.26 3.56
C ALA A 119 3.27 15.30 3.03
N HIS A 120 3.02 16.09 1.98
CA HIS A 120 1.70 16.25 1.35
C HIS A 120 1.55 15.42 0.08
N ALA A 121 2.58 14.68 -0.34
CA ALA A 121 2.51 13.80 -1.48
C ALA A 121 1.36 12.79 -1.31
N PRO A 122 0.49 12.62 -2.31
CA PRO A 122 -0.60 11.66 -2.24
C PRO A 122 -0.07 10.23 -2.35
N THR A 123 -0.71 9.29 -1.66
CA THR A 123 -0.44 7.86 -1.85
C THR A 123 -0.88 7.45 -3.26
N PRO A 124 0.01 6.81 -4.08
CA PRO A 124 -0.36 6.38 -5.41
C PRO A 124 -1.54 5.40 -5.41
N LEU A 125 -2.41 5.51 -6.43
CA LEU A 125 -3.66 4.75 -6.49
C LEU A 125 -3.45 3.23 -6.36
N TRP A 126 -2.43 2.67 -7.01
CA TRP A 126 -2.14 1.24 -6.95
C TRP A 126 -1.81 0.76 -5.53
N MET A 127 -1.14 1.60 -4.72
CA MET A 127 -0.78 1.28 -3.34
C MET A 127 -2.02 1.43 -2.46
N ALA A 128 -2.76 2.52 -2.63
CA ALA A 128 -4.01 2.78 -1.92
C ALA A 128 -5.00 1.62 -2.11
N GLU A 129 -5.17 1.13 -3.34
CA GLU A 129 -6.03 -0.02 -3.65
C GLU A 129 -5.58 -1.30 -2.94
N ARG A 130 -4.28 -1.61 -2.95
CA ARG A 130 -3.75 -2.79 -2.23
C ARG A 130 -3.98 -2.69 -0.72
N LEU A 131 -3.81 -1.51 -0.13
CA LEU A 131 -4.11 -1.26 1.27
C LEU A 131 -5.60 -1.47 1.56
N ARG A 132 -6.50 -0.86 0.76
CA ARG A 132 -7.95 -0.99 0.93
C ARG A 132 -8.41 -2.44 0.86
N ARG A 133 -7.90 -3.22 -0.11
CA ARG A 133 -8.24 -4.64 -0.30
C ARG A 133 -7.78 -5.53 0.85
N ALA A 134 -6.77 -5.09 1.60
CA ALA A 134 -6.31 -5.69 2.84
C ALA A 134 -7.01 -5.13 4.10
N GLY A 135 -8.04 -4.29 3.94
CA GLY A 135 -8.81 -3.71 5.04
C GLY A 135 -8.17 -2.48 5.69
N LEU A 136 -7.10 -1.92 5.12
CA LEU A 136 -6.45 -0.71 5.60
C LEU A 136 -6.91 0.52 4.80
N ARG A 137 -7.32 1.56 5.52
CA ARG A 137 -7.60 2.87 4.91
C ARG A 137 -6.29 3.64 4.73
N PRO A 138 -5.97 4.15 3.52
CA PRO A 138 -4.86 5.06 3.29
C PRO A 138 -4.94 6.32 4.16
N ILE A 139 -3.80 6.82 4.65
CA ILE A 139 -3.71 7.94 5.60
C ILE A 139 -2.81 9.04 5.05
N SER A 140 -1.54 8.71 4.77
CA SER A 140 -0.54 9.60 4.20
C SER A 140 0.56 8.76 3.56
N ALA A 141 1.24 9.27 2.53
CA ALA A 141 2.23 8.49 1.79
C ALA A 141 3.29 7.85 2.69
N ILE A 142 3.77 8.55 3.73
CA ILE A 142 4.78 8.04 4.66
C ILE A 142 4.25 6.85 5.48
N VAL A 143 3.04 6.97 6.02
CA VAL A 143 2.41 5.90 6.81
C VAL A 143 2.03 4.72 5.92
N ASP A 144 1.49 5.03 4.75
CA ASP A 144 0.99 4.06 3.79
C ASP A 144 2.10 3.19 3.21
N VAL A 145 3.29 3.75 2.96
CA VAL A 145 4.48 2.96 2.57
C VAL A 145 4.86 1.98 3.68
N GLY A 146 4.84 2.40 4.95
CA GLY A 146 5.13 1.51 6.08
C GLY A 146 4.10 0.37 6.20
N ASN A 147 2.81 0.70 6.08
CA ASN A 147 1.73 -0.29 6.07
C ASN A 147 1.82 -1.23 4.87
N TYR A 148 2.20 -0.71 3.70
CA TYR A 148 2.35 -1.49 2.49
C TYR A 148 3.48 -2.51 2.63
N VAL A 149 4.65 -2.11 3.15
CA VAL A 149 5.76 -3.03 3.43
C VAL A 149 5.39 -4.06 4.49
N MET A 150 4.64 -3.65 5.52
CA MET A 150 4.14 -4.57 6.54
C MET A 150 3.24 -5.65 5.92
N LEU A 151 2.31 -5.27 5.05
CA LEU A 151 1.43 -6.22 4.37
C LEU A 151 2.17 -7.08 3.33
N GLU A 152 3.11 -6.50 2.57
CA GLU A 152 3.82 -7.23 1.51
C GLU A 152 4.82 -8.23 2.10
N LEU A 153 5.65 -7.79 3.05
CA LEU A 153 6.80 -8.55 3.57
C LEU A 153 6.59 -9.11 4.98
N GLY A 154 5.54 -8.72 5.70
CA GLY A 154 5.33 -9.08 7.11
C GLY A 154 6.23 -8.30 8.08
N GLN A 155 6.83 -7.19 7.64
CA GLN A 155 7.77 -6.39 8.44
C GLN A 155 7.14 -5.03 8.81
N PRO A 156 6.72 -4.82 10.06
CA PRO A 156 6.28 -3.52 10.53
C PRO A 156 7.43 -2.50 10.48
N LEU A 157 7.12 -1.29 10.03
CA LEU A 157 8.03 -0.15 9.98
C LEU A 157 7.40 1.05 10.69
N HIS A 158 8.25 1.98 11.09
CA HIS A 158 7.82 3.25 11.66
C HIS A 158 8.69 4.39 11.14
N ALA A 159 8.09 5.56 10.95
CA ALA A 159 8.76 6.77 10.54
C ALA A 159 8.67 7.80 11.67
N PHE A 160 9.80 8.45 11.94
CA PHE A 160 9.89 9.53 12.92
C PHE A 160 10.23 10.85 12.21
N ASP A 161 9.77 11.97 12.75
CA ASP A 161 10.23 13.29 12.35
C ASP A 161 11.64 13.51 12.92
N ASP A 162 12.66 13.48 12.04
CA ASP A 162 14.07 13.61 12.43
C ASP A 162 14.36 14.93 13.19
N ALA A 163 13.59 15.99 12.96
CA ALA A 163 13.76 17.26 13.66
C ALA A 163 13.27 17.21 15.12
N ARG A 164 12.50 16.18 15.50
CA ARG A 164 11.91 16.02 16.84
C ARG A 164 12.51 14.85 17.63
N LEU A 165 13.50 14.16 17.07
CA LEU A 165 14.25 13.07 17.72
C LEU A 165 15.42 13.58 18.56
#